data_AF-A0A970XWX6-F1
#
_entry.id   AF-A0A970XWX6-F1
#
_cell.length_a   1.000
_cell.length_b   1.000
_cell.length_c   1.000
_cell.angle_alpha   90.00
_cell.angle_beta   90.00
_cell.angle_gamma   90.00
#
_symmetry.space_group_name_H-M   'P 1'
#
loop_
_entity.id
_entity.type
_entity.pdbx_description
1 polymer ?
#
loop_
_entity_poly.entity_id
_entity_poly.type
_entity_poly.pdbx_seq_one_letter_code
_entity_poly.pdbx_strand_id
1 'polypeptide(L)'
;MTGFARALAWTGPAVAAAAAIGGIATKETKSVWYRTLDTPPFQPPAPVFPIAWTALYASTALAGAAADAALVERQAPDEERRREVRGLRLALIGNLVLNAGWCWMFFKWRRLGAATAVAGALAASTADLARRAGRARRGAGIALIPYSLWTGFATVLTDAIRRRNPGRSA
;
A
#
# COMPACT_ATOMS: atom_id res chain seq x y z
N MET A 1 -14.46 -5.12 24.55
CA MET A 1 -14.17 -4.95 23.10
C MET A 1 -13.63 -6.26 22.57
N THR A 2 -14.15 -6.78 21.46
CA THR A 2 -13.59 -7.96 20.79
C THR A 2 -12.15 -7.68 20.31
N GLY A 3 -11.30 -8.71 20.15
CA GLY A 3 -9.92 -8.51 19.69
C GLY A 3 -9.85 -7.84 18.33
N PHE A 4 -10.83 -8.12 17.46
CA PHE A 4 -11.01 -7.43 16.18
C PHE A 4 -11.30 -5.94 16.33
N ALA A 5 -12.20 -5.52 17.22
CA ALA A 5 -12.51 -4.10 17.43
C ALA A 5 -11.29 -3.33 17.93
N ARG A 6 -10.49 -3.93 18.81
CA ARG A 6 -9.23 -3.34 19.28
C ARG A 6 -8.18 -3.26 18.16
N ALA A 7 -8.10 -4.28 17.30
CA ALA A 7 -7.20 -4.26 16.15
C ALA A 7 -7.62 -3.18 15.13
N LEU A 8 -8.91 -3.10 14.82
CA LEU A 8 -9.46 -2.11 13.89
C LEU A 8 -9.26 -0.67 14.40
N ALA A 9 -9.32 -0.46 15.71
CA ALA A 9 -9.09 0.84 16.34
C ALA A 9 -7.69 1.40 16.08
N TRP A 10 -6.70 0.57 15.72
CA TRP A 10 -5.38 1.06 15.31
C TRP A 10 -5.12 0.92 13.81
N THR A 11 -5.57 -0.17 13.15
CA THR A 11 -5.34 -0.34 11.70
C THR A 11 -6.11 0.68 10.88
N GLY A 12 -7.36 0.98 11.25
CA GLY A 12 -8.20 1.96 10.58
C GLY A 12 -7.55 3.35 10.55
N PRO A 13 -7.23 3.95 11.70
CA PRO A 13 -6.54 5.24 11.75
C PRO A 13 -5.18 5.24 11.06
N ALA A 14 -4.38 4.18 11.20
CA ALA A 14 -3.08 4.09 10.53
C ALA A 14 -3.22 4.14 8.99
N VAL A 15 -4.16 3.37 8.45
CA VAL A 15 -4.45 3.35 7.01
C VAL A 15 -5.03 4.69 6.56
N ALA A 16 -5.96 5.27 7.31
CA ALA A 16 -6.54 6.57 7.01
C ALA A 16 -5.48 7.69 7.00
N ALA A 17 -4.55 7.68 7.95
CA ALA A 17 -3.44 8.62 8.01
C ALA A 17 -2.54 8.49 6.77
N ALA A 18 -2.17 7.27 6.37
CA ALA A 18 -1.37 7.03 5.18
C ALA A 18 -2.10 7.50 3.90
N ALA A 19 -3.39 7.20 3.78
CA ALA A 19 -4.23 7.67 2.68
C ALA A 19 -4.32 9.20 2.61
N ALA A 20 -4.47 9.87 3.76
CA ALA A 20 -4.47 11.33 3.84
C ALA A 20 -3.12 11.92 3.41
N ILE A 21 -2.01 11.39 3.94
CA ILE A 21 -0.65 11.85 3.61
C ILE A 21 -0.33 11.64 2.12
N GLY A 22 -0.69 10.50 1.55
CA GLY A 22 -0.55 10.23 0.12
C GLY A 22 -1.48 11.11 -0.74
N GLY A 23 -2.69 11.38 -0.26
CA GLY A 23 -3.67 12.24 -0.90
C GLY A 23 -3.21 13.69 -1.06
N ILE A 24 -2.41 14.20 -0.11
CA ILE A 24 -1.79 15.54 -0.20
C ILE A 24 -0.89 15.62 -1.45
N ALA A 25 -0.03 14.63 -1.68
CA ALA A 25 0.84 14.60 -2.84
C ALA A 25 0.05 14.42 -4.15
N THR A 26 -1.02 13.62 -4.12
CA THR A 26 -1.85 13.31 -5.29
C THR A 26 -2.61 14.53 -5.85
N LYS A 27 -2.74 15.63 -5.09
CA LYS A 27 -3.30 16.89 -5.62
C LYS A 27 -2.54 17.42 -6.84
N GLU A 28 -1.25 17.08 -6.97
CA GLU A 28 -0.40 17.45 -8.11
C GLU A 28 -0.79 16.74 -9.42
N THR A 29 -1.72 15.77 -9.38
CA THR A 29 -2.32 15.19 -10.61
C THR A 29 -3.02 16.24 -11.48
N LYS A 30 -3.44 17.37 -10.91
CA LYS A 30 -4.03 18.50 -11.66
C LYS A 30 -2.99 19.44 -12.27
N SER A 31 -1.71 19.24 -11.97
CA SER A 31 -0.62 20.11 -12.45
C SER A 31 -0.41 19.98 -13.96
N VAL A 32 0.13 21.04 -14.57
CA VAL A 32 0.54 21.02 -15.99
C VAL A 32 1.61 19.94 -16.23
N TRP A 33 2.49 19.72 -15.26
CA TRP A 33 3.52 18.67 -15.36
C TRP A 33 2.89 17.29 -15.56
N TYR A 34 1.93 16.90 -14.72
CA TYR A 34 1.32 15.57 -14.80
C TYR A 34 0.52 15.39 -16.11
N ARG A 35 -0.23 16.43 -16.52
CA ARG A 35 -1.03 16.38 -17.77
C ARG A 35 -0.20 16.34 -19.04
N THR A 36 1.08 16.69 -18.98
CA THR A 36 1.99 16.66 -20.14
C THR A 36 2.90 15.45 -20.14
N LEU A 37 2.74 14.52 -19.19
CA LEU A 37 3.48 13.26 -19.20
C LEU A 37 3.00 12.39 -20.36
N ASP A 38 3.94 11.81 -21.09
CA ASP A 38 3.62 10.74 -22.02
C ASP A 38 3.31 9.46 -21.23
N THR A 39 2.05 9.01 -21.32
CA THR A 39 1.52 7.87 -20.55
C THR A 39 1.35 6.64 -21.45
N PRO A 40 1.58 5.43 -20.92
CA PRO A 40 1.41 4.21 -21.71
C PRO A 40 -0.07 3.92 -22.00
N PRO A 41 -0.39 3.22 -23.10
CA PRO A 41 -1.76 2.97 -23.53
C PRO A 41 -2.58 2.10 -22.54
N PHE A 42 -1.91 1.35 -21.67
CA PHE A 42 -2.55 0.52 -20.65
C PHE A 42 -2.90 1.29 -19.36
N GLN A 43 -2.61 2.59 -19.28
CA GLN A 43 -2.96 3.39 -18.12
C GLN A 43 -4.49 3.51 -17.98
N PRO A 44 -5.08 3.15 -16.82
CA PRO A 44 -6.51 3.28 -16.60
C PRO A 44 -7.00 4.73 -16.68
N PRO A 45 -8.28 4.94 -16.96
CA PRO A 45 -8.91 6.25 -16.82
C PRO A 45 -8.72 6.84 -15.41
N ALA A 46 -8.61 8.17 -15.32
CA ALA A 46 -8.30 8.87 -14.08
C ALA A 46 -9.21 8.50 -12.87
N PRO A 47 -10.53 8.28 -13.02
CA PRO A 47 -11.40 7.90 -11.90
C PRO A 47 -11.14 6.49 -11.33
N VAL A 48 -10.49 5.60 -12.08
CA VAL A 48 -10.21 4.22 -11.63
C VAL A 48 -9.23 4.23 -10.45
N PHE A 49 -8.26 5.15 -10.44
CA PHE A 49 -7.25 5.25 -9.38
C PHE A 49 -7.84 5.50 -7.99
N PRO A 50 -8.66 6.56 -7.75
CA PRO A 50 -9.24 6.78 -6.43
C PRO A 50 -10.20 5.65 -6.02
N ILE A 51 -10.97 5.07 -6.94
CA ILE A 51 -11.87 3.93 -6.64
C ILE A 51 -11.06 2.73 -6.17
N ALA A 52 -10.02 2.35 -6.91
CA ALA A 52 -9.14 1.24 -6.56
C ALA A 52 -8.46 1.49 -5.20
N TRP A 53 -7.84 2.66 -5.00
CA TRP A 53 -7.15 2.97 -3.75
C TRP A 53 -8.08 2.99 -2.54
N THR A 54 -9.29 3.53 -2.66
CA THR A 54 -10.28 3.49 -1.56
C THR A 54 -10.63 2.05 -1.19
N ALA A 55 -10.90 1.19 -2.17
CA ALA A 55 -11.18 -0.22 -1.92
C ALA A 55 -9.99 -0.95 -1.27
N LEU A 56 -8.77 -0.67 -1.73
CA LEU A 56 -7.54 -1.26 -1.21
C LEU A 56 -7.21 -0.80 0.21
N TYR A 57 -7.45 0.47 0.54
CA TYR A 57 -7.28 0.96 1.91
C TYR A 57 -8.30 0.32 2.85
N ALA A 58 -9.57 0.22 2.43
CA ALA A 58 -10.60 -0.46 3.23
C ALA A 58 -10.23 -1.93 3.46
N SER A 59 -9.84 -2.67 2.41
CA SER A 59 -9.43 -4.06 2.54
C SER A 59 -8.18 -4.21 3.40
N THR A 60 -7.21 -3.31 3.30
CA THR A 60 -5.99 -3.31 4.12
C THR A 60 -6.30 -3.12 5.61
N ALA A 61 -7.18 -2.17 5.95
CA ALA A 61 -7.57 -1.93 7.35
C ALA A 61 -8.30 -3.14 7.96
N LEU A 62 -9.26 -3.71 7.22
CA LEU A 62 -10.07 -4.85 7.67
C LEU A 62 -9.25 -6.15 7.73
N ALA A 63 -8.46 -6.44 6.70
CA ALA A 63 -7.62 -7.63 6.65
C ALA A 63 -6.48 -7.55 7.68
N GLY A 64 -5.87 -6.38 7.83
CA GLY A 64 -4.88 -6.13 8.88
C GLY A 64 -5.46 -6.35 10.28
N ALA A 65 -6.66 -5.84 10.54
CA ALA A 65 -7.34 -6.03 11.82
C ALA A 65 -7.69 -7.51 12.07
N ALA A 66 -8.19 -8.21 11.05
CA ALA A 66 -8.55 -9.62 11.13
C ALA A 66 -7.33 -10.52 11.38
N ALA A 67 -6.20 -10.22 10.74
CA ALA A 67 -4.95 -10.95 10.94
C ALA A 67 -4.34 -10.64 12.32
N ASP A 68 -4.31 -9.38 12.76
CA ASP A 68 -3.80 -8.99 14.07
C ASP A 68 -4.62 -9.62 15.20
N ALA A 69 -5.96 -9.57 15.11
CA ALA A 69 -6.83 -10.21 16.08
C ALA A 69 -6.61 -11.73 16.14
N ALA A 70 -6.51 -12.39 14.98
CA ALA A 70 -6.25 -13.83 14.91
C ALA A 70 -4.91 -14.22 15.56
N LEU A 71 -3.86 -13.42 15.37
CA LEU A 71 -2.57 -13.67 16.01
C LEU A 71 -2.61 -13.42 17.52
N VAL A 72 -3.29 -12.37 17.98
CA VAL A 72 -3.36 -12.04 19.40
C VAL A 72 -4.18 -13.07 20.19
N GLU A 73 -5.21 -13.64 19.57
CA GLU A 73 -6.09 -14.66 20.16
C GLU A 73 -5.56 -16.09 19.97
N ARG A 74 -4.49 -16.28 19.18
CA ARG A 74 -3.88 -17.59 18.93
C ARG A 74 -3.30 -18.18 20.21
N GLN A 75 -3.60 -19.46 20.45
CA GLN A 75 -2.93 -20.25 21.49
C GLN A 75 -1.54 -20.67 20.97
N ALA A 76 -0.52 -19.98 21.44
CA ALA A 76 0.89 -20.21 21.13
C ALA A 76 1.75 -19.69 22.29
N PRO A 77 3.01 -20.16 22.43
CA PRO A 77 3.95 -19.62 23.40
C PRO A 77 4.02 -18.09 23.31
N ASP A 78 4.08 -17.44 24.47
CA ASP A 78 3.98 -15.97 24.57
C ASP A 78 5.00 -15.24 23.71
N GLU A 79 6.23 -15.74 23.62
CA GLU A 79 7.31 -15.16 22.82
C GLU A 79 7.04 -15.28 21.31
N GLU A 80 6.62 -16.46 20.84
CA GLU A 80 6.28 -16.70 19.43
C GLU A 80 5.12 -15.80 19.00
N ARG A 81 4.05 -15.78 19.79
CA ARG A 81 2.86 -14.95 19.55
C ARG A 81 3.23 -13.47 19.45
N ARG A 82 3.99 -12.95 20.43
CA ARG A 82 4.43 -11.54 20.44
C ARG A 82 5.31 -11.21 19.23
N ARG A 83 6.19 -12.12 18.82
CA ARG A 83 7.06 -11.95 17.65
C ARG A 83 6.25 -11.86 16.35
N GLU A 84 5.28 -12.74 16.16
CA GLU A 84 4.41 -12.72 14.97
C GLU A 84 3.54 -11.47 14.91
N VAL A 85 2.88 -11.11 16.03
CA VAL A 85 2.07 -9.89 16.14
C VAL A 85 2.93 -8.66 15.81
N ARG A 86 4.10 -8.52 16.43
CA ARG A 86 5.03 -7.42 16.15
C ARG A 86 5.46 -7.41 14.69
N GLY A 87 5.78 -8.58 14.14
CA GLY A 87 6.18 -8.73 12.74
C GLY A 87 5.10 -8.28 11.75
N LEU A 88 3.83 -8.65 12.00
CA LEU A 88 2.70 -8.20 11.17
C LEU A 88 2.49 -6.68 11.28
N ARG A 89 2.50 -6.14 12.50
CA ARG A 89 2.30 -4.69 12.73
C ARG A 89 3.38 -3.84 12.07
N LEU A 90 4.65 -4.23 12.22
CA LEU A 90 5.77 -3.55 11.58
C LEU A 90 5.69 -3.65 10.05
N ALA A 91 5.30 -4.81 9.51
CA ALA A 91 5.09 -4.98 8.08
C ALA A 91 3.98 -4.06 7.56
N LEU A 92 2.86 -3.94 8.29
CA LEU A 92 1.77 -3.03 7.91
C LEU A 92 2.21 -1.57 7.95
N ILE A 93 2.86 -1.13 9.02
CA ILE A 93 3.34 0.26 9.15
C ILE A 93 4.37 0.58 8.06
N GLY A 94 5.35 -0.29 7.85
CA GLY A 94 6.34 -0.13 6.79
C GLY A 94 5.71 -0.08 5.40
N ASN A 95 4.68 -0.91 5.16
CA ASN A 95 3.93 -0.88 3.92
C ASN A 95 3.21 0.45 3.70
N LEU A 96 2.55 0.99 4.73
CA LEU A 96 1.85 2.27 4.67
C LEU A 96 2.81 3.45 4.46
N VAL A 97 3.99 3.41 5.06
CA VAL A 97 5.06 4.41 4.83
C VAL A 97 5.55 4.35 3.38
N LEU A 98 5.78 3.17 2.83
CA LEU A 98 6.14 3.00 1.41
C LEU A 98 5.02 3.49 0.49
N ASN A 99 3.77 3.24 0.85
CA ASN A 99 2.59 3.67 0.09
C ASN A 99 2.52 5.19 -0.01
N ALA A 100 2.59 5.89 1.13
CA ALA A 100 2.63 7.34 1.16
C ALA A 100 3.90 7.88 0.46
N GLY A 101 5.05 7.26 0.72
CA GLY A 101 6.34 7.64 0.12
C GLY A 101 6.31 7.58 -1.40
N TRP A 102 5.68 6.56 -1.98
CA TRP A 102 5.50 6.45 -3.43
C TRP A 102 4.72 7.65 -4.00
N CYS A 103 3.59 8.02 -3.39
CA CYS A 103 2.81 9.19 -3.81
C CYS A 103 3.64 10.47 -3.81
N TRP A 104 4.46 10.67 -2.78
CA TRP A 104 5.33 11.83 -2.66
C TRP A 104 6.45 11.84 -3.71
N MET A 105 7.13 10.72 -3.92
CA MET A 105 8.18 10.58 -4.94
C MET A 105 7.64 10.86 -6.34
N PHE A 106 6.48 10.29 -6.67
CA PHE A 106 5.90 10.40 -8.00
C PHE A 106 5.30 11.79 -8.25
N PHE A 107 4.36 12.22 -7.41
CA PHE A 107 3.54 13.39 -7.69
C PHE A 107 4.16 14.69 -7.22
N LYS A 108 4.74 14.70 -6.00
CA LYS A 108 5.25 15.94 -5.39
C LYS A 108 6.67 16.23 -5.83
N TRP A 109 7.57 15.26 -5.70
CA TRP A 109 8.99 15.44 -6.00
C TRP A 109 9.35 15.11 -7.44
N ARG A 110 8.43 14.49 -8.20
CA ARG A 110 8.58 14.21 -9.64
C ARG A 110 9.80 13.35 -9.99
N ARG A 111 10.31 12.59 -9.01
CA ARG A 111 11.51 11.74 -9.13
C ARG A 111 11.10 10.37 -9.64
N LEU A 112 10.82 10.26 -10.93
CA LEU A 112 10.25 9.04 -11.54
C LEU A 112 11.12 7.78 -11.30
N GLY A 113 12.45 7.91 -11.29
CA GLY A 113 13.37 6.83 -10.95
C GLY A 113 13.21 6.33 -9.51
N ALA A 114 13.26 7.24 -8.54
CA ALA A 114 13.04 6.92 -7.13
C ALA A 114 11.61 6.39 -6.89
N ALA A 115 10.61 6.97 -7.54
CA ALA A 115 9.23 6.50 -7.48
C ALA A 115 9.10 5.05 -7.96
N THR A 116 9.80 4.67 -9.03
CA THR A 116 9.80 3.28 -9.53
C THR A 116 10.39 2.32 -8.48
N ALA A 117 11.53 2.67 -7.89
CA ALA A 117 12.17 1.85 -6.86
C ALA A 117 11.28 1.70 -5.61
N VAL A 118 10.65 2.79 -5.15
CA VAL A 118 9.71 2.77 -4.03
C VAL A 118 8.45 1.97 -4.37
N ALA A 119 7.94 2.05 -5.61
CA ALA A 119 6.81 1.23 -6.06
C ALA A 119 7.15 -0.27 -6.01
N GLY A 120 8.34 -0.66 -6.49
CA GLY A 120 8.79 -2.05 -6.43
C GLY A 120 8.97 -2.55 -5.00
N ALA A 121 9.54 -1.72 -4.12
CA ALA A 121 9.63 -2.02 -2.69
C ALA A 121 8.25 -2.15 -2.03
N LEU A 122 7.30 -1.28 -2.41
CA LEU A 122 5.92 -1.34 -1.97
C LEU A 122 5.25 -2.65 -2.43
N ALA A 123 5.45 -3.06 -3.68
CA ALA A 123 4.93 -4.31 -4.22
C ALA A 123 5.44 -5.52 -3.42
N ALA A 124 6.75 -5.61 -3.19
CA ALA A 124 7.34 -6.65 -2.35
C ALA A 124 6.79 -6.62 -0.91
N SER A 125 6.66 -5.42 -0.33
CA SER A 125 6.10 -5.21 1.00
C SER A 125 4.64 -5.68 1.10
N THR A 126 3.82 -5.39 0.08
CA THR A 126 2.41 -5.86 0.06
C THR A 126 2.30 -7.36 -0.05
N ALA A 127 3.18 -8.01 -0.83
CA ALA A 127 3.21 -9.47 -0.94
C ALA A 127 3.64 -10.13 0.37
N ASP A 128 4.63 -9.55 1.08
CA ASP A 128 5.01 -10.00 2.42
C ASP A 128 3.86 -9.83 3.42
N LEU A 129 3.17 -8.69 3.38
CA LEU A 129 2.02 -8.44 4.24
C LEU A 129 0.88 -9.44 3.99
N ALA A 130 0.54 -9.70 2.73
CA ALA A 130 -0.46 -10.70 2.34
C ALA A 130 -0.08 -12.11 2.83
N ARG A 131 1.20 -12.48 2.70
CA ARG A 131 1.73 -13.77 3.21
C ARG A 131 1.61 -13.88 4.72
N ARG A 132 2.01 -12.85 5.47
CA ARG A 132 1.92 -12.83 6.95
C ARG A 132 0.47 -12.87 7.40
N ALA A 133 -0.39 -12.07 6.79
CA ALA A 133 -1.82 -12.07 7.08
C ALA A 133 -2.47 -13.42 6.75
N GLY A 134 -2.07 -14.06 5.65
CA GLY A 134 -2.57 -15.38 5.26
C GLY A 134 -2.17 -16.51 6.21
N ARG A 135 -0.95 -16.44 6.78
CA ARG A 135 -0.50 -17.36 7.84
C ARG A 135 -1.31 -17.19 9.13
N ALA A 136 -1.67 -15.96 9.47
CA ALA A 136 -2.54 -15.67 10.62
C ALA A 136 -3.99 -16.10 10.38
N ARG A 137 -4.55 -15.71 9.23
CA ARG A 137 -5.92 -15.99 8.82
C ARG A 137 -5.99 -16.01 7.29
N ARG A 138 -6.27 -17.18 6.71
CA ARG A 138 -6.31 -17.37 5.24
C ARG A 138 -7.14 -16.32 4.50
N GLY A 139 -8.33 -15.98 5.02
CA GLY A 139 -9.20 -14.96 4.43
C GLY A 139 -8.57 -13.55 4.41
N ALA A 140 -7.79 -13.18 5.43
CA ALA A 140 -7.10 -11.89 5.47
C ALA A 140 -5.97 -11.83 4.42
N GLY A 141 -5.24 -12.92 4.23
CA GLY A 141 -4.24 -13.00 3.16
C GLY A 141 -4.85 -12.87 1.76
N ILE A 142 -5.98 -13.57 1.51
CA ILE A 142 -6.69 -13.49 0.23
C ILE A 142 -7.20 -12.07 -0.04
N ALA A 143 -7.76 -11.41 0.98
CA ALA A 143 -8.25 -10.04 0.86
C ALA A 143 -7.15 -9.01 0.49
N LEU A 144 -5.89 -9.33 0.73
CA LEU A 144 -4.73 -8.48 0.39
C LEU A 144 -4.11 -8.81 -0.98
N ILE A 145 -4.50 -9.91 -1.64
CA ILE A 145 -4.00 -10.25 -2.98
C ILE A 145 -4.27 -9.12 -4.00
N PRO A 146 -5.48 -8.52 -4.06
CA PRO A 146 -5.73 -7.40 -4.97
C PRO A 146 -4.78 -6.22 -4.73
N TYR A 147 -4.37 -5.98 -3.48
CA TYR A 147 -3.42 -4.93 -3.15
C TYR A 147 -2.04 -5.23 -3.72
N SER A 148 -1.54 -6.47 -3.57
CA SER A 148 -0.26 -6.88 -4.16
C SER A 148 -0.24 -6.82 -5.68
N LEU A 149 -1.34 -7.18 -6.33
CA LEU A 149 -1.47 -7.08 -7.78
C LEU A 149 -1.48 -5.63 -8.24
N TRP A 150 -2.20 -4.76 -7.53
CA TRP A 150 -2.28 -3.34 -7.85
C TRP A 150 -0.95 -2.61 -7.68
N THR A 151 -0.18 -2.91 -6.63
CA THR A 151 1.15 -2.31 -6.44
C THR A 151 2.18 -2.83 -7.43
N GLY A 152 2.08 -4.10 -7.84
CA GLY A 152 2.85 -4.64 -8.97
C GLY A 152 2.53 -3.89 -10.26
N PHE A 153 1.25 -3.72 -10.57
CA PHE A 153 0.79 -2.91 -11.70
C PHE A 153 1.30 -1.47 -11.62
N ALA A 154 1.18 -0.82 -10.46
CA ALA A 154 1.66 0.55 -10.24
C ALA A 154 3.18 0.69 -10.46
N THR A 155 3.95 -0.36 -10.14
CA THR A 155 5.39 -0.40 -10.40
C THR A 155 5.67 -0.39 -11.90
N VAL A 156 5.00 -1.27 -12.66
CA VAL A 156 5.13 -1.34 -14.12
C VAL A 156 4.69 -0.02 -14.77
N LEU A 157 3.58 0.54 -14.32
CA LEU A 157 3.08 1.83 -14.79
C LEU A 157 4.09 2.96 -14.52
N THR A 158 4.64 3.02 -13.31
CA THR A 158 5.63 4.04 -12.93
C THR A 158 6.90 3.93 -13.78
N ASP A 159 7.41 2.71 -14.00
CA ASP A 159 8.58 2.50 -14.85
C ASP A 159 8.32 2.84 -16.32
N ALA A 160 7.14 2.48 -16.84
CA ALA A 160 6.74 2.82 -18.20
C ALA A 160 6.68 4.34 -18.40
N ILE A 161 6.08 5.08 -17.47
CA ILE A 161 6.06 6.55 -17.50
C ILE A 161 7.49 7.10 -17.43
N ARG A 162 8.35 6.58 -16.56
CA ARG A 162 9.76 6.98 -16.47
C ARG A 162 10.49 6.82 -17.81
N ARG A 163 10.38 5.65 -18.45
CA ARG A 163 11.04 5.35 -19.73
C ARG A 163 10.56 6.24 -20.87
N ARG A 164 9.29 6.61 -20.88
CA ARG A 164 8.70 7.53 -21.88
C ARG A 164 9.07 9.00 -21.64
N ASN A 165 9.58 9.33 -20.44
CA ASN A 165 9.89 10.71 -20.04
C ASN A 165 11.33 10.85 -19.48
N PRO A 166 12.38 10.48 -20.24
CA PRO A 166 13.76 10.43 -19.75
C PRO A 166 14.29 11.79 -19.24
N GLY A 167 13.90 12.90 -19.87
CA GLY A 167 14.31 14.26 -19.47
C GLY A 167 13.57 14.84 -18.25
N ARG A 168 12.64 14.09 -17.64
CA ARG A 168 11.82 14.56 -16.50
C ARG A 168 12.11 13.80 -15.19
N SER A 169 13.24 13.09 -15.14
CA SER A 169 13.54 12.10 -14.09
C SER A 169 14.50 12.56 -12.98
N ALA A 170 14.78 13.87 -12.86
CA ALA A 170 15.72 14.42 -11.86
C ALA A 170 15.30 14.12 -10.40
#